data_AF-A0A6I1I9F3-F1
#
_entry.id   AF-A0A6I1I9F3-F1
#
_cell.length_a   1.000
_cell.length_b   1.000
_cell.length_c   1.000
_cell.angle_alpha   90.00
_cell.angle_beta   90.00
_cell.angle_gamma   90.00
#
_symmetry.space_group_name_H-M   'P 1'
#
loop_
_entity.id
_entity.type
_entity.pdbx_description
1 polymer ?
#
loop_
_entity_poly.entity_id
_entity_poly.type
_entity_poly.pdbx_seq_one_letter_code
_entity_poly.pdbx_strand_id
1 'polypeptide(L)'
;MPTGANPRREREFRKLEQQFRQDGRYRGREEEVATRIVNRQRAQAGETREAPKRKMARSVASDAPASDLPIASYQHLTVAQIRERLDGLSAAQRQRLRAYEAAHKKRKGLLQALAA
;
A
#
# COMPACT_ATOMS: atom_id res chain seq x y z
N MET A 1 23.41 -6.83 3.89
CA MET A 1 22.83 -7.56 5.06
C MET A 1 21.77 -6.72 5.78
N PRO A 2 20.49 -7.14 5.88
CA PRO A 2 19.47 -6.39 6.61
C PRO A 2 19.72 -6.45 8.13
N THR A 3 20.11 -5.31 8.68
CA THR A 3 20.47 -5.05 10.08
C THR A 3 19.26 -5.29 10.99
N GLY A 4 19.34 -6.33 11.82
CA GLY A 4 18.25 -6.73 12.71
C GLY A 4 18.66 -7.83 13.69
N ALA A 5 19.27 -7.41 14.80
CA ALA A 5 19.26 -8.00 16.14
C ALA A 5 19.65 -9.47 16.43
N ASN A 6 19.77 -10.40 15.47
CA ASN A 6 20.09 -11.81 15.78
C ASN A 6 21.48 -12.26 15.27
N PRO A 7 22.47 -12.45 16.16
CA PRO A 7 23.83 -12.92 15.82
C PRO A 7 23.86 -14.27 15.10
N ARG A 8 22.87 -15.15 15.35
CA ARG A 8 22.80 -16.46 14.69
C ARG A 8 22.53 -16.33 13.19
N ARG A 9 21.60 -15.45 12.82
CA ARG A 9 21.20 -15.22 11.41
C ARG A 9 22.30 -14.56 10.59
N GLU A 10 23.12 -13.74 11.22
CA GLU A 10 24.28 -13.13 10.55
C GLU A 10 25.35 -14.18 10.21
N ARG A 11 25.62 -15.13 11.12
CA ARG A 11 26.55 -16.24 10.86
C ARG A 11 26.04 -17.16 9.74
N GLU A 12 24.74 -17.46 9.74
CA GLU A 12 24.10 -18.28 8.70
C GLU A 12 24.23 -17.64 7.32
N PHE A 13 23.97 -16.34 7.21
CA PHE A 13 24.15 -15.62 5.95
C PHE A 13 25.57 -15.67 5.42
N ARG A 14 26.57 -15.38 6.27
CA ARG A 14 27.98 -15.40 5.85
C ARG A 14 28.39 -16.79 5.35
N LYS A 15 27.88 -17.85 5.99
CA LYS A 15 28.08 -19.23 5.52
C LYS A 15 27.41 -19.48 4.16
N LEU A 16 26.15 -19.08 3.99
CA LEU A 16 25.41 -19.24 2.75
C LEU A 16 26.07 -18.47 1.60
N GLU A 17 26.49 -17.23 1.84
CA GLU A 17 27.18 -16.40 0.85
C GLU A 17 28.50 -17.05 0.41
N GLN A 18 29.33 -17.51 1.35
CA GLN A 18 30.57 -18.23 1.04
C GLN A 18 30.29 -19.52 0.26
N GLN A 19 29.30 -20.30 0.68
CA GLN A 19 28.95 -21.55 0.01
C GLN A 19 28.48 -21.29 -1.43
N PHE A 20 27.64 -20.27 -1.67
CA PHE A 20 27.20 -19.94 -3.02
C PHE A 20 28.31 -19.38 -3.89
N ARG A 21 29.29 -18.69 -3.29
CA ARG A 21 30.49 -18.22 -3.99
C ARG A 21 31.40 -19.40 -4.39
N GLN A 22 31.53 -20.41 -3.54
CA GLN A 22 32.31 -21.62 -3.82
C GLN A 22 31.61 -22.53 -4.84
N ASP A 23 30.31 -22.76 -4.68
CA ASP A 23 29.51 -23.60 -5.58
C ASP A 23 29.30 -22.95 -6.97
N GLY A 24 29.48 -21.64 -7.09
CA GLY A 24 29.29 -20.88 -8.33
C GLY A 24 27.86 -20.87 -8.88
N ARG A 25 26.89 -21.47 -8.17
CA ARG A 25 25.49 -21.66 -8.60
C ARG A 25 24.74 -20.36 -8.84
N TYR A 26 25.14 -19.28 -8.18
CA TYR A 26 24.45 -17.99 -8.20
C TYR A 26 25.39 -16.82 -8.49
N ARG A 27 26.26 -16.97 -9.50
CA ARG A 27 27.27 -15.96 -9.87
C ARG A 27 26.67 -14.55 -9.99
N GLY A 28 27.12 -13.63 -9.14
CA GLY A 28 26.67 -12.22 -9.10
C GLY A 28 25.35 -11.97 -8.35
N ARG A 29 24.74 -13.00 -7.75
CA ARG A 29 23.50 -12.93 -6.94
C ARG A 29 23.60 -13.67 -5.61
N GLU A 30 24.79 -14.08 -5.21
CA GLU A 30 25.05 -14.85 -4.00
C GLU A 30 24.51 -14.11 -2.76
N GLU A 31 24.76 -12.80 -2.68
CA GLU A 31 24.32 -11.97 -1.56
C GLU A 31 22.78 -11.82 -1.52
N GLU A 32 22.14 -11.64 -2.68
CA GLU A 32 20.69 -11.51 -2.80
C GLU A 32 19.99 -12.81 -2.37
N VAL A 33 20.51 -13.95 -2.85
CA VAL A 33 19.97 -15.27 -2.55
C VAL A 33 20.16 -15.60 -1.06
N ALA A 34 21.36 -15.37 -0.50
CA ALA A 34 21.61 -15.56 0.93
C ALA A 34 20.68 -14.66 1.78
N THR A 35 20.45 -13.42 1.36
CA THR A 35 19.52 -12.50 2.04
C THR A 35 18.09 -13.02 2.01
N ARG A 36 17.61 -13.51 0.86
CA ARG A 36 16.25 -14.08 0.73
C ARG A 36 16.05 -15.31 1.60
N ILE A 37 17.04 -16.20 1.65
CA ILE A 37 16.97 -17.42 2.46
C ILE A 37 16.87 -17.07 3.94
N VAL A 38 17.75 -16.19 4.43
CA VAL A 38 17.74 -15.78 5.85
C VAL A 38 16.46 -15.02 6.21
N ASN A 39 15.97 -14.13 5.35
CA ASN A 39 14.70 -13.43 5.59
C ASN A 39 13.51 -14.40 5.64
N ARG A 40 13.49 -15.43 4.77
CA ARG A 40 12.47 -16.49 4.82
C ARG A 40 12.55 -17.28 6.11
N GLN A 41 13.75 -17.63 6.58
CA GLN A 41 13.94 -18.34 7.85
C GLN A 41 13.51 -17.48 9.05
N ARG A 42 13.84 -16.18 9.06
CA ARG A 42 13.36 -15.24 10.09
C ARG A 42 11.84 -15.17 10.12
N ALA A 43 11.18 -15.17 8.96
CA ALA A 43 9.72 -15.14 8.87
C ALA A 43 9.09 -16.45 9.37
N GLN A 44 9.64 -17.62 8.98
CA GLN A 44 9.18 -18.92 9.46
C GLN A 44 9.38 -19.10 10.96
N ALA A 45 10.46 -18.56 11.52
CA ALA A 45 10.76 -18.60 12.95
C ALA A 45 10.00 -17.54 13.78
N GLY A 46 9.21 -16.66 13.13
CA GLY A 46 8.53 -15.55 13.81
C GLY A 46 9.48 -14.47 14.37
N GLU A 47 10.75 -14.48 13.97
CA GLU A 47 11.76 -13.49 14.38
C GLU A 47 11.58 -12.15 13.67
N THR A 48 10.91 -12.14 12.52
CA THR A 48 10.46 -10.89 11.91
C THR A 48 9.30 -10.36 12.73
N ARG A 49 9.44 -9.15 13.29
CA ARG A 49 8.27 -8.36 13.67
C ARG A 49 7.37 -8.33 12.45
N GLU A 50 6.18 -8.94 12.52
CA GLU A 50 5.17 -8.69 11.51
C GLU A 50 5.01 -7.17 11.51
N ALA A 51 5.52 -6.51 10.47
CA ALA A 51 5.04 -5.17 10.17
C ALA A 51 3.52 -5.36 10.10
N PRO A 52 2.72 -4.64 10.93
CA PRO A 52 1.28 -4.86 10.98
C PRO A 52 0.84 -4.90 9.54
N LYS A 53 0.30 -6.06 9.10
CA LYS A 53 -0.09 -6.29 7.70
C LYS A 53 -0.74 -5.00 7.27
N ARG A 54 -0.05 -4.22 6.43
CA ARG A 54 -0.62 -3.02 5.84
C ARG A 54 -1.74 -3.60 5.01
N LYS A 55 -2.93 -3.72 5.60
CA LYS A 55 -4.17 -3.85 4.87
C LYS A 55 -4.04 -2.73 3.85
N MET A 56 -3.90 -3.13 2.59
CA MET A 56 -3.88 -2.28 1.40
C MET A 56 -4.40 -0.91 1.76
N ALA A 57 -3.51 0.08 1.86
CA ALA A 57 -3.72 1.38 2.50
C ALA A 57 -5.13 1.92 2.22
N ARG A 58 -6.08 1.51 3.05
CA ARG A 58 -7.39 2.10 3.16
C ARG A 58 -7.13 3.18 4.19
N SER A 59 -6.64 4.30 3.68
CA SER A 59 -6.42 5.51 4.44
C SER A 59 -7.74 5.84 5.14
N VAL A 60 -7.85 5.42 6.39
CA VAL A 60 -8.84 5.88 7.37
C VAL A 60 -8.38 7.20 7.99
N ALA A 61 -7.75 8.04 7.16
CA ALA A 61 -7.55 9.44 7.49
C ALA A 61 -8.77 10.16 6.91
N SER A 62 -9.55 10.76 7.81
CA SER A 62 -10.80 11.50 7.59
C SER A 62 -12.09 10.69 7.73
N ASP A 63 -12.30 10.12 8.92
CA ASP A 63 -13.64 9.84 9.46
C ASP A 63 -14.28 11.16 9.90
N ALA A 64 -14.66 11.98 8.92
CA ALA A 64 -15.86 12.79 9.02
C ALA A 64 -16.97 11.95 8.36
N PRO A 65 -18.23 12.01 8.81
CA PRO A 65 -19.28 11.11 8.34
C PRO A 65 -19.48 11.28 6.83
N ALA A 66 -18.81 10.44 6.04
CA ALA A 66 -19.07 10.27 4.62
C ALA A 66 -20.45 9.62 4.37
N SER A 67 -21.19 9.33 5.44
CA SER A 67 -22.58 8.88 5.44
C SER A 67 -23.56 9.94 4.95
N ASP A 68 -23.17 11.22 4.90
CA ASP A 68 -24.06 12.31 4.43
C ASP A 68 -23.80 12.73 2.97
N LEU A 69 -22.88 12.04 2.28
CA LEU A 69 -22.68 12.28 0.85
C LEU A 69 -23.72 11.51 0.03
N PRO A 70 -24.21 12.09 -1.08
CA PRO A 70 -25.13 11.42 -2.02
C PRO A 70 -24.58 10.11 -2.63
N ILE A 71 -23.28 9.84 -2.48
CA ILE A 71 -22.61 8.65 -2.98
C ILE A 71 -22.01 7.88 -1.79
N ALA A 72 -22.53 6.68 -1.56
CA ALA A 72 -22.02 5.79 -0.53
C ALA A 72 -20.53 5.48 -0.76
N SER A 73 -19.74 5.47 0.32
CA SER A 73 -18.30 5.21 0.27
C SER A 73 -17.51 6.10 -0.70
N TYR A 74 -17.97 7.34 -0.95
CA TYR A 74 -17.37 8.28 -1.91
C TYR A 74 -15.83 8.36 -1.83
N GLN A 75 -15.27 8.41 -0.62
CA GLN A 75 -13.83 8.52 -0.41
C GLN A 75 -13.01 7.32 -0.94
N HIS A 76 -13.65 6.16 -1.08
CA HIS A 76 -13.05 4.90 -1.54
C HIS A 76 -13.25 4.63 -3.04
N LEU A 77 -14.02 5.46 -3.73
CA LEU A 77 -14.29 5.29 -5.15
C LEU A 77 -13.23 6.00 -6.01
N THR A 78 -13.00 5.45 -7.20
CA THR A 78 -12.16 6.08 -8.24
C THR A 78 -12.94 7.19 -8.96
N VAL A 79 -12.24 8.08 -9.67
CA VAL A 79 -12.90 9.16 -10.44
C VAL A 79 -13.88 8.59 -11.48
N ALA A 80 -13.53 7.48 -12.13
CA ALA A 80 -14.41 6.82 -13.11
C ALA A 80 -15.70 6.31 -12.46
N GLN A 81 -15.59 5.57 -11.34
CA GLN A 81 -16.75 5.06 -10.59
C GLN A 81 -17.64 6.17 -10.03
N ILE A 82 -17.05 7.32 -9.69
CA ILE A 82 -17.83 8.47 -9.23
C ILE A 82 -18.60 9.06 -10.42
N ARG A 83 -17.97 9.23 -11.60
CA ARG A 83 -18.62 9.79 -12.79
C ARG A 83 -19.85 8.98 -13.22
N GLU A 84 -19.76 7.65 -13.22
CA GLU A 84 -20.91 6.76 -13.51
C GLU A 84 -22.10 6.99 -12.56
N ARG A 85 -21.83 7.43 -11.33
CA ARG A 85 -22.85 7.71 -10.32
C ARG A 85 -23.32 9.16 -10.34
N LEU A 86 -22.64 10.05 -11.08
CA LEU A 86 -23.06 11.45 -11.22
C LEU A 86 -24.31 11.60 -12.10
N ASP A 87 -24.50 10.70 -13.06
CA ASP A 87 -25.61 10.77 -14.03
C ASP A 87 -26.99 10.63 -13.35
N GLY A 88 -27.05 9.95 -12.21
CA GLY A 88 -28.27 9.78 -11.41
C GLY A 88 -28.50 10.87 -10.35
N LEU A 89 -27.63 11.88 -10.24
CA LEU A 89 -27.68 12.88 -9.17
C LEU A 89 -28.28 14.22 -9.63
N SER A 90 -29.13 14.76 -8.76
CA SER A 90 -29.69 16.10 -8.92
C SER A 90 -28.60 17.18 -8.86
N ALA A 91 -28.88 18.36 -9.44
CA ALA A 91 -27.95 19.49 -9.44
C ALA A 91 -27.53 19.90 -8.01
N ALA A 92 -28.47 19.87 -7.05
CA ALA A 92 -28.19 20.17 -5.64
C ALA A 92 -27.22 19.15 -5.00
N GLN A 93 -27.37 17.86 -5.33
CA GLN A 93 -26.46 16.81 -4.85
C GLN A 93 -25.06 16.95 -5.46
N ARG A 94 -24.97 17.28 -6.75
CA ARG A 94 -23.69 17.57 -7.42
C ARG A 94 -22.97 18.77 -6.81
N GLN A 95 -23.70 19.82 -6.44
CA GLN A 95 -23.14 20.98 -5.77
C GLN A 95 -22.59 20.66 -4.37
N ARG A 96 -23.30 19.84 -3.58
CA ARG A 96 -22.81 19.34 -2.29
C ARG A 96 -21.53 18.51 -2.45
N LEU A 97 -21.49 17.60 -3.44
CA LEU A 97 -20.29 16.84 -3.77
C LEU A 97 -19.12 17.74 -4.17
N ARG A 98 -19.38 18.81 -4.92
CA ARG A 98 -18.35 19.77 -5.33
C ARG A 98 -17.77 20.52 -4.14
N ALA A 99 -18.61 20.99 -3.23
CA ALA A 99 -18.18 21.64 -2.00
C ALA A 99 -17.34 20.68 -1.13
N TYR A 100 -17.78 19.43 -1.00
CA TYR A 100 -17.05 18.40 -0.29
C TYR A 100 -15.69 18.10 -0.94
N GLU A 101 -15.65 17.86 -2.26
CA GLU A 101 -14.41 17.58 -2.98
C GLU A 101 -13.42 18.74 -2.91
N ALA A 102 -13.91 19.98 -3.01
CA ALA A 102 -13.09 21.19 -2.89
C ALA A 102 -12.49 21.36 -1.49
N ALA A 103 -13.18 20.92 -0.44
CA ALA A 103 -12.65 20.92 0.93
C ALA A 103 -11.72 19.73 1.24
N HIS A 104 -11.82 18.63 0.47
CA HIS A 104 -11.09 17.38 0.74
C HIS A 104 -9.98 17.12 -0.29
N LYS A 105 -10.09 16.03 -1.06
CA LYS A 105 -9.02 15.49 -1.92
C LYS A 105 -8.73 16.34 -3.14
N LYS A 106 -9.57 17.34 -3.47
CA LYS A 106 -9.39 18.28 -4.59
C LYS A 106 -8.98 17.59 -5.90
N ARG A 107 -9.60 16.45 -6.23
CA ARG A 107 -9.30 15.69 -7.44
C ARG A 107 -9.69 16.51 -8.67
N LYS A 108 -8.69 16.98 -9.43
CA LYS A 108 -8.89 17.87 -10.59
C LYS A 108 -9.93 17.36 -11.59
N GLY A 109 -9.85 16.09 -11.98
CA GLY A 109 -10.78 15.51 -12.96
C GLY A 109 -12.23 15.43 -12.47
N LEU A 110 -12.45 15.37 -11.16
CA LEU A 110 -13.77 15.33 -10.57
C LEU A 110 -14.36 16.74 -10.39
N LEU A 111 -13.53 17.69 -9.96
CA LEU A 111 -13.91 19.10 -9.93
C LEU A 111 -14.29 19.63 -11.32
N GLN A 112 -13.61 19.18 -12.38
CA GLN A 112 -13.99 19.47 -13.77
C GLN A 112 -15.33 18.84 -14.14
N ALA A 113 -15.55 17.56 -13.80
CA ALA A 113 -16.80 16.87 -14.07
C ALA A 113 -18.01 17.45 -13.31
N LEU A 114 -17.80 18.05 -12.14
CA LEU A 114 -18.83 18.74 -11.35
C LEU A 114 -18.97 20.24 -11.68
N ALA A 115 -18.13 20.79 -12.56
CA ALA A 115 -18.19 22.18 -13.00
C ALA A 115 -18.98 22.38 -14.29
N ALA A 116 -19.27 21.29 -15.01
CA ALA A 116 -20.15 21.23 -16.18
C ALA A 116 -21.61 21.05 -15.74
#